data_AF-A0A920BL74-F1
#
_entry.id   AF-A0A920BL74-F1
#
_cell.length_a   1.000
_cell.length_b   1.000
_cell.length_c   1.000
_cell.angle_alpha   90.00
_cell.angle_beta   90.00
_cell.angle_gamma   90.00
#
_symmetry.space_group_name_H-M   'P 1'
#
loop_
_entity.id
_entity.type
_entity.pdbx_description
1 polymer ?
#
loop_
_entity_poly.entity_id
_entity_poly.type
_entity_poly.pdbx_seq_one_letter_code
_entity_poly.pdbx_strand_id
1 'polypeptide(L)' 'MTACPTLETERLIMRPFRDDDLNSYAAMMDTPELRESLRIPDGKGRTEAWFEMAWWRVSGNFEELETGL' A
#
# COMPACT_ATOMS: atom_id res chain seq x y z
N MET A 1 -7.95 11.82 15.47
CA MET A 1 -7.86 11.60 14.01
C MET A 1 -9.14 10.97 13.50
N THR A 2 -9.69 11.42 12.38
CA THR A 2 -10.82 10.76 11.72
C THR A 2 -10.32 9.60 10.87
N ALA A 3 -10.96 8.43 10.97
CA ALA A 3 -10.62 7.26 10.18
C ALA A 3 -10.71 7.57 8.67
N CYS A 4 -9.86 6.91 7.87
CA CYS A 4 -9.93 7.00 6.41
C CYS A 4 -11.35 6.60 5.94
N PRO A 5 -12.06 7.46 5.17
CA PRO A 5 -13.45 7.23 4.83
C PRO A 5 -13.60 6.13 3.78
N THR A 6 -14.78 5.53 3.72
CA THR A 6 -15.24 4.75 2.56
C THR A 6 -16.01 5.68 1.62
N LEU A 7 -15.66 5.68 0.35
CA LEU A 7 -16.37 6.39 -0.71
C LEU A 7 -17.13 5.38 -1.57
N GLU A 8 -18.41 5.62 -1.79
CA GLU A 8 -19.28 4.73 -2.54
C GLU A 8 -19.88 5.47 -3.74
N THR A 9 -19.97 4.76 -4.87
CA THR A 9 -20.65 5.19 -6.09
C THR A 9 -21.65 4.10 -6.48
N GLU A 10 -22.45 4.33 -7.52
CA GLU A 10 -23.38 3.31 -8.03
C GLU A 10 -22.69 1.98 -8.38
N ARG A 11 -21.40 2.02 -8.78
CA ARG A 11 -20.69 0.87 -9.33
C ARG A 11 -19.46 0.42 -8.52
N LEU A 12 -18.94 1.27 -7.65
CA LEU A 12 -17.64 1.05 -6.99
C LEU A 12 -17.67 1.51 -5.54
N ILE A 13 -16.94 0.76 -4.71
CA ILE A 13 -16.65 1.07 -3.31
C ILE A 13 -15.14 1.25 -3.19
N MET A 14 -14.71 2.46 -2.81
CA MET A 14 -13.34 2.75 -2.42
C MET A 14 -13.29 2.78 -0.90
N ARG A 15 -12.70 1.75 -0.32
CA ARG A 15 -12.59 1.58 1.14
C ARG A 15 -11.13 1.66 1.59
N PRO A 16 -10.88 1.85 2.89
CA PRO A 16 -9.54 1.67 3.45
C PRO A 16 -8.96 0.30 3.09
N PHE A 17 -7.65 0.29 2.86
CA PHE A 17 -6.87 -0.91 2.56
C PHE A 17 -6.90 -1.88 3.76
N ARG A 18 -7.04 -3.18 3.50
CA ARG A 18 -7.11 -4.24 4.51
C ARG A 18 -6.07 -5.31 4.22
N ASP A 19 -5.76 -6.11 5.23
CA ASP A 19 -4.81 -7.22 5.12
C ASP A 19 -5.17 -8.21 3.99
N ASP A 20 -6.46 -8.48 3.81
CA ASP A 20 -6.92 -9.41 2.78
C ASP A 20 -6.68 -8.89 1.34
N ASP A 21 -6.37 -7.60 1.16
CA ASP A 21 -6.04 -7.02 -0.15
C ASP A 21 -4.59 -7.26 -0.57
N LEU A 22 -3.73 -7.69 0.37
CA LEU A 22 -2.27 -7.79 0.16
C LEU A 22 -1.91 -8.66 -1.05
N ASN A 23 -2.58 -9.81 -1.20
CA ASN A 23 -2.29 -10.73 -2.30
C ASN A 23 -2.69 -10.14 -3.66
N SER A 24 -3.87 -9.53 -3.75
CA SER A 24 -4.37 -8.89 -4.97
C SER A 24 -3.52 -7.68 -5.35
N TYR A 25 -3.13 -6.87 -4.37
CA TYR A 25 -2.23 -5.73 -4.56
C TYR A 25 -0.85 -6.18 -5.04
N ALA A 26 -0.26 -7.21 -4.41
CA ALA A 26 1.04 -7.74 -4.81
C ALA A 26 1.01 -8.31 -6.24
N ALA A 27 -0.06 -9.02 -6.62
CA ALA A 27 -0.23 -9.52 -7.98
C ALA A 27 -0.35 -8.38 -9.01
N MET A 28 -1.10 -7.32 -8.70
CA MET A 28 -1.20 -6.14 -9.56
C MET A 28 0.16 -5.45 -9.72
N MET A 29 0.90 -5.24 -8.63
CA MET A 29 2.21 -4.57 -8.62
C MET A 29 3.31 -5.35 -9.35
N ASP A 30 3.11 -6.64 -9.58
CA ASP A 30 4.07 -7.50 -10.31
C ASP A 30 3.85 -7.49 -11.84
N THR A 31 2.77 -6.86 -12.32
CA THR A 31 2.51 -6.78 -13.78
C THR A 31 3.57 -5.92 -14.48
N PRO A 32 4.13 -6.37 -15.62
CA PRO A 32 5.16 -5.62 -16.34
C PRO A 32 4.72 -4.20 -16.72
N GLU A 33 3.48 -4.05 -17.16
CA GLU A 33 2.92 -2.78 -17.61
C GLU A 33 2.85 -1.76 -16.46
N LEU A 34 2.47 -2.21 -15.26
CA LEU A 34 2.40 -1.34 -14.09
C LEU A 34 3.79 -1.02 -13.57
N ARG A 35 4.71 -2.00 -13.55
CA ARG A 35 6.10 -1.79 -13.13
C ARG A 35 6.81 -0.78 -14.03
N GLU A 36 6.60 -0.88 -15.35
CA GLU A 36 7.12 0.09 -16.31
C GLU A 36 6.50 1.48 -16.08
N SER A 37 5.17 1.55 -15.96
CA SER A 37 4.44 2.82 -15.75
C SER A 37 4.86 3.54 -14.47
N LEU A 38 5.10 2.80 -13.39
CA LEU A 38 5.55 3.31 -12.10
C LEU A 38 7.08 3.44 -12.00
N ARG A 39 7.82 3.09 -13.06
CA ARG A 39 9.29 3.12 -13.13
C ARG A 39 9.94 2.36 -11.97
N ILE A 40 9.37 1.19 -11.65
CA ILE A 40 9.89 0.31 -10.61
C ILE A 40 11.18 -0.33 -11.14
N PRO A 41 12.33 -0.16 -10.46
CA PRO A 41 13.59 -0.77 -10.89
C PRO A 41 13.47 -2.28 -11.00
N ASP A 42 14.13 -2.89 -11.99
CA ASP A 42 14.12 -4.35 -12.19
C ASP A 42 14.65 -5.11 -10.97
N GLY A 43 15.61 -4.51 -10.25
CA GLY A 43 16.15 -5.06 -9.01
C GLY A 43 15.20 -4.98 -7.81
N LYS A 44 14.09 -4.24 -7.91
CA LYS A 44 13.08 -4.13 -6.86
C LYS A 44 12.10 -5.28 -6.98
N GLY A 45 12.31 -6.30 -6.15
CA GLY A 45 11.53 -7.52 -6.15
C GLY A 45 10.32 -7.44 -5.23
N ARG A 46 9.62 -8.57 -5.16
CA ARG A 46 8.51 -8.80 -4.24
C ARG A 46 8.89 -8.46 -2.79
N THR A 47 10.09 -8.82 -2.34
CA THR A 47 10.56 -8.62 -0.97
C THR A 47 10.67 -7.14 -0.58
N GLU A 48 11.28 -6.29 -1.40
CA GLU A 48 11.34 -4.84 -1.13
C GLU A 48 9.94 -4.22 -1.11
N ALA A 49 9.06 -4.62 -2.04
CA ALA A 49 7.67 -4.16 -2.05
C ALA A 49 6.94 -4.55 -0.74
N TRP A 50 7.18 -5.77 -0.23
CA TRP A 50 6.66 -6.19 1.07
C TRP A 50 7.18 -5.33 2.22
N PHE A 51 8.46 -4.97 2.23
CA PHE A 51 9.02 -4.10 3.28
C PHE A 51 8.43 -2.69 3.23
N GLU A 52 8.20 -2.12 2.04
CA GLU A 52 7.55 -0.82 1.90
C GLU A 52 6.09 -0.85 2.38
N MET A 53 5.36 -1.93 2.10
CA MET A 53 4.01 -2.11 2.59
C MET A 53 3.95 -2.34 4.11
N ALA A 54 4.87 -3.14 4.64
CA ALA A 54 5.00 -3.35 6.08
C ALA A 54 5.38 -2.04 6.78
N TRP A 55 6.27 -1.26 6.18
CA TRP A 55 6.60 0.08 6.63
C TRP A 55 5.37 0.97 6.64
N TRP A 56 4.57 1.04 5.55
CA TRP A 56 3.34 1.81 5.52
C TRP A 56 2.33 1.39 6.60
N ARG A 57 2.23 0.09 6.88
CA ARG A 57 1.37 -0.46 7.94
C ARG A 57 1.83 -0.09 9.35
N VAL A 58 3.14 -0.13 9.62
CA VAL A 58 3.73 0.21 10.93
C VAL A 58 3.82 1.73 11.12
N SER A 59 4.19 2.46 10.08
CA SER A 59 4.27 3.93 10.06
C SER A 59 2.92 4.63 9.96
N GLY A 60 1.82 3.88 9.72
CA GLY A 60 0.44 4.37 9.87
C GLY A 60 0.11 4.88 11.29
N ASN A 61 0.97 4.63 12.28
CA ASN A 61 1.00 5.32 13.58
C ASN A 61 1.90 6.58 13.49
N PHE A 62 1.53 7.53 12.65
CA PHE A 62 2.33 8.73 12.32
C PHE A 62 2.57 9.70 13.50
N GLU A 63 2.24 9.35 14.75
CA GLU A 63 2.51 10.16 15.96
C GLU A 63 3.67 9.63 16.82
N GLU A 64 4.12 8.38 16.69
CA GLU A 64 5.07 7.80 17.67
C GLU A 64 6.56 7.98 17.33
N LEU A 65 6.92 8.42 16.13
CA LEU A 65 8.33 8.57 15.72
C LEU A 65 8.82 10.03 15.61
N GLU A 66 7.95 11.03 15.79
CA GLU A 66 8.37 12.43 15.95
C GLU A 66 8.60 12.83 17.42
N THR A 67 8.12 12.05 18.39
CA THR A 67 8.50 12.22 19.81
C THR A 67 9.52 11.16 20.19
N GLY A 68 10.79 11.51 20.03
CA GLY A 68 11.92 10.62 20.24
C GLY A 68 11.92 9.90 21.60
N LEU A 69 12.27 8.61 21.52
CA LEU A 69 13.11 7.88 22.47
C LEU A 69 14.14 7.07 21.68
#